data_AF-A0A5C6SLG3-F1
#
_entry.id   AF-A0A5C6SLG3-F1
#
_cell.length_a   1.000
_cell.length_b   1.000
_cell.length_c   1.000
_cell.angle_alpha   90.00
_cell.angle_beta   90.00
_cell.angle_gamma   90.00
#
_symmetry.space_group_name_H-M   'P 1'
#
loop_
_entity.id
_entity.type
_entity.pdbx_description
1 polymer ?
#
loop_
_entity_poly.entity_id
_entity_poly.type
_entity_poly.pdbx_seq_one_letter_code
_entity_poly.pdbx_strand_id
1 'polypeptide(L)' 'MLNKQVGFFEYYNWNDGITNHDYAKQPFSQIFFGNPTSKTKGASGGKGTLIYEAGKCVKLNLKATQTGKGYQIQAGFK' A
#
# COMPACT_ATOMS: atom_id res chain seq x y z
N MET A 1 21.36 9.57 8.66
CA MET A 1 20.14 8.78 8.92
C MET A 1 19.37 8.68 7.61
N LEU A 2 19.36 7.53 6.94
CA LEU A 2 18.54 7.33 5.74
C LEU A 2 17.07 7.33 6.17
N ASN A 3 16.29 8.32 5.73
CA ASN A 3 14.84 8.27 5.81
C ASN A 3 14.36 7.07 5.00
N LYS A 4 14.07 5.95 5.68
CA LYS A 4 13.67 4.65 5.10
C LYS A 4 12.24 4.64 4.53
N GLN A 5 11.63 5.80 4.33
CA GLN A 5 10.24 5.93 3.87
C GLN A 5 10.27 6.44 2.43
N VAL A 6 10.18 5.52 1.47
CA VAL A 6 10.35 5.78 0.02
C VAL A 6 9.00 5.92 -0.70
N GLY A 7 7.97 6.34 0.02
CA GLY A 7 6.60 6.50 -0.48
C GLY A 7 5.58 5.70 0.31
N PHE A 8 4.36 6.23 0.40
CA PHE A 8 3.20 5.57 0.98
C PHE A 8 2.00 5.71 0.04
N PHE A 9 1.08 4.76 0.10
CA PHE A 9 -0.22 4.84 -0.57
C PHE A 9 -1.29 4.88 0.50
N GLU A 10 -2.12 5.90 0.46
CA GLU A 10 -3.17 6.12 1.44
C GLU A 10 -4.52 6.01 0.74
N TYR A 11 -5.33 5.04 1.19
CA TYR A 11 -6.70 4.88 0.71
C TYR A 11 -7.64 5.39 1.79
N TYR A 12 -8.22 6.57 1.57
CA TYR A 12 -9.35 7.08 2.34
C TYR A 12 -10.61 7.02 1.49
N ASN A 13 -11.73 6.61 2.09
CA ASN A 13 -13.04 6.98 1.58
C ASN A 13 -13.11 8.51 1.64
N TRP A 14 -13.14 9.13 0.47
CA TRP A 14 -13.07 10.58 0.34
C TRP A 14 -14.31 11.24 1.01
N ASN A 15 -14.04 12.04 2.04
CA ASN A 15 -14.87 13.08 2.65
C ASN A 15 -16.26 12.71 3.22
N ASP A 16 -16.34 12.67 4.56
CA ASP A 16 -17.42 13.39 5.26
C ASP A 16 -16.96 14.19 6.48
N GLY A 17 -15.71 14.07 6.93
CA GLY A 17 -15.14 14.84 8.04
C GLY A 17 -15.78 14.59 9.41
N ILE A 18 -16.69 13.61 9.52
CA ILE A 18 -17.53 13.37 10.70
C ILE A 18 -17.43 11.91 11.16
N THR A 19 -17.14 10.99 10.25
CA THR A 19 -17.13 9.56 10.58
C THR A 19 -15.81 9.16 11.20
N ASN A 20 -15.86 8.95 12.52
CA ASN A 20 -14.92 8.16 13.29
C ASN A 20 -14.50 6.96 12.44
N HIS A 21 -13.23 6.92 11.99
CA HIS A 21 -12.75 5.90 11.07
C HIS A 21 -12.83 4.54 11.78
N ASP A 22 -13.97 3.87 11.66
CA ASP A 22 -14.16 2.54 12.21
C ASP A 22 -13.38 1.57 11.32
N TYR A 23 -12.09 1.47 11.61
CA TYR A 23 -11.13 0.69 10.84
C TYR A 23 -11.53 -0.78 10.78
N ALA A 24 -12.28 -1.28 11.76
CA ALA A 24 -12.82 -2.64 11.77
C ALA A 24 -13.91 -2.86 10.71
N LYS A 25 -14.47 -1.79 10.13
CA LYS A 25 -15.46 -1.83 9.05
C LYS A 25 -14.88 -1.41 7.69
N GLN A 26 -13.56 -1.28 7.59
CA GLN A 26 -12.94 -0.91 6.33
C GLN A 26 -13.21 -2.00 5.28
N PRO A 27 -13.81 -1.66 4.12
CA PRO A 27 -14.20 -2.67 3.14
C PRO A 27 -12.98 -3.37 2.56
N PHE A 28 -13.13 -4.68 2.33
CA PHE A 28 -12.11 -5.47 1.66
C PHE A 28 -11.78 -4.87 0.30
N SER A 29 -10.48 -4.63 0.09
CA SER A 29 -9.91 -4.10 -1.13
C SER A 29 -8.74 -4.96 -1.56
N GLN A 30 -8.60 -5.16 -2.86
CA GLN A 30 -7.49 -5.89 -3.46
C GLN A 30 -6.96 -5.13 -4.67
N ILE A 31 -5.65 -4.96 -4.71
CA ILE A 31 -4.95 -4.22 -5.77
C ILE A 31 -3.65 -4.92 -6.15
N PHE A 32 -3.17 -4.65 -7.35
CA PHE A 32 -1.86 -5.08 -7.81
C PHE A 32 -0.97 -3.87 -8.08
N PHE A 33 0.20 -3.85 -7.46
CA PHE A 33 1.25 -2.87 -7.72
C PHE A 33 2.37 -3.51 -8.54
N GLY A 34 2.53 -3.05 -9.78
CA GLY A 34 3.62 -3.48 -10.64
C GLY A 34 4.98 -2.92 -10.22
N ASN A 35 6.06 -3.61 -10.60
CA ASN A 35 7.41 -3.08 -10.47
C ASN A 35 7.54 -1.78 -11.30
N PRO A 36 8.19 -0.73 -10.75
CA PRO A 36 8.35 0.53 -11.46
C PRO A 36 9.19 0.33 -12.72
N THR A 37 8.83 1.05 -13.77
CA THR A 37 9.57 1.10 -15.03
C THR A 37 10.07 2.51 -15.30
N SER A 38 11.18 2.63 -16.03
CA SER A 38 11.76 3.93 -16.40
C SER A 38 12.25 3.88 -17.84
N LYS A 39 12.18 5.03 -18.53
CA LYS A 39 12.76 5.23 -19.86
C LYS A 39 14.17 5.86 -19.78
N THR A 40 14.62 6.22 -18.59
CA THR A 40 15.94 6.85 -18.37
C THR A 40 17.06 5.83 -18.57
N LYS A 41 18.03 6.15 -19.43
CA LYS A 41 19.18 5.28 -19.71
C LYS A 41 19.94 4.96 -18.42
N GLY A 42 20.17 3.67 -18.18
CA GLY A 42 20.86 3.17 -16.99
C GLY A 42 19.98 2.93 -15.76
N ALA A 43 18.72 3.37 -15.77
CA ALA A 43 17.77 3.07 -14.68
C ALA A 43 17.02 1.77 -14.96
N SER A 44 17.28 0.72 -14.18
CA SER A 44 16.60 -0.58 -14.29
C SER A 44 16.53 -1.29 -12.94
N GLY A 45 15.74 -2.38 -12.87
CA GLY A 45 15.71 -3.25 -11.69
C GLY A 45 14.94 -2.72 -10.48
N GLY A 46 14.22 -1.60 -10.62
CA GLY A 46 13.40 -1.04 -9.54
C GLY A 46 12.32 -2.03 -9.08
N LYS A 47 12.19 -2.17 -7.76
CA LYS A 47 11.23 -3.08 -7.10
C LYS A 47 10.71 -2.45 -5.82
N GLY A 48 9.46 -2.71 -5.49
CA GLY A 48 8.98 -2.52 -4.12
C GLY A 48 9.68 -3.51 -3.19
N THR A 49 10.21 -3.04 -2.07
CA THR A 49 10.95 -3.90 -1.12
C THR A 49 10.25 -4.05 0.22
N LEU A 50 9.28 -3.20 0.52
CA LEU A 50 8.56 -3.21 1.79
C LEU A 50 7.14 -2.70 1.59
N ILE A 51 6.18 -3.52 2.00
CA ILE A 51 4.77 -3.16 2.11
C ILE A 51 4.40 -3.28 3.59
N TYR A 52 3.86 -2.23 4.18
CA TYR A 52 3.53 -2.18 5.59
C TYR A 52 2.36 -1.22 5.84
N GLU A 53 1.65 -1.43 6.95
CA GLU A 53 0.66 -0.47 7.44
C GLU A 53 1.38 0.65 8.19
N ALA A 54 0.96 1.89 7.96
CA ALA A 54 1.51 3.06 8.65
C ALA A 54 0.36 3.93 9.17
N GLY A 55 0.58 4.58 10.32
CA GLY A 55 -0.37 5.50 10.94
C GLY A 55 -1.09 4.91 12.15
N LYS A 56 -2.14 5.62 12.62
CA LYS A 56 -2.93 5.21 13.79
C LYS A 56 -3.88 4.03 13.48
N CYS A 57 -4.13 3.79 12.21
CA CYS A 57 -4.88 2.66 11.69
C CYS A 57 -3.91 1.51 11.40
N VAL A 58 -3.67 0.68 12.41
CA VAL A 58 -2.97 -0.59 12.26
C VAL A 58 -3.99 -1.71 12.51
N LYS A 59 -3.88 -2.83 11.79
CA LYS A 59 -4.80 -4.01 11.78
C LYS A 59 -5.86 -4.01 10.66
N LEU A 60 -5.59 -3.52 9.46
CA LEU A 60 -6.49 -3.69 8.30
C LEU A 60 -6.37 -5.07 7.66
N ASN A 61 -5.93 -6.09 8.40
CA ASN A 61 -5.70 -7.43 7.86
C ASN A 61 -4.83 -7.39 6.57
N LEU A 62 -3.82 -6.51 6.55
CA LEU A 62 -2.96 -6.32 5.39
C LEU A 62 -2.25 -7.63 5.04
N LYS A 63 -2.41 -8.06 3.79
CA LYS A 63 -1.66 -9.16 3.19
C LYS A 63 -0.99 -8.68 1.92
N ALA A 64 0.33 -8.80 1.86
CA ALA A 64 1.13 -8.49 0.70
C ALA A 64 1.84 -9.75 0.20
N THR A 65 1.53 -10.16 -1.03
CA THR A 65 2.15 -11.31 -1.68
C THR A 65 3.04 -10.81 -2.81
N GLN A 66 4.34 -11.08 -2.71
CA GLN A 66 5.29 -10.77 -3.78
C GLN A 66 5.09 -11.69 -4.97
N THR A 67 5.19 -11.12 -6.17
CA THR A 67 5.14 -11.83 -7.46
C THR A 67 6.37 -11.46 -8.29
N GLY A 68 6.62 -12.17 -9.39
CA GLY A 68 7.69 -11.79 -10.32
C GLY A 68 7.53 -10.39 -10.94
N LYS A 69 6.30 -9.84 -10.92
CA LYS A 69 5.96 -8.56 -11.57
C LYS A 69 5.69 -7.41 -10.59
N GLY A 70 5.72 -7.65 -9.28
CA GLY A 70 5.34 -6.66 -8.27
C GLY A 70 4.65 -7.31 -7.06
N TYR A 71 3.64 -6.67 -6.48
CA TYR A 71 2.92 -7.16 -5.29
C TYR A 71 1.41 -7.20 -5.52
N GLN A 72 0.79 -8.27 -5.06
CA GLN A 72 -0.65 -8.31 -4.81
C GLN A 72 -0.89 -7.90 -3.36
N ILE A 73 -1.69 -6.87 -3.16
CA ILE A 73 -1.99 -6.29 -1.84
C ILE A 73 -3.47 -6.44 -1.56
N GLN A 74 -3.80 -6.89 -0.36
CA GLN A 74 -5.15 -7.03 0.16
C GLN A 74 -5.22 -6.34 1.52
N ALA A 75 -6.28 -5.61 1.79
CA ALA A 75 -6.55 -4.98 3.08
C ALA A 75 -8.06 -4.82 3.28
N GLY A 76 -8.50 -4.68 4.53
CA GLY A 76 -9.90 -4.57 4.92
C GLY A 76 -10.58 -5.91 5.23
N PHE A 77 -11.87 -5.83 5.47
CA PHE A 77 -12.71 -6.90 6.02
C PHE A 77 -13.89 -7.22 5.08
N LYS A 78 -14.36 -8.46 5.12
CA LYS A 78 -15.52 -8.94 4.36
C LYS A 78 -16.80 -8.76 5.15
#